data_AF-A0A1Y6F439-F1
#
_entry.id   AF-A0A1Y6F439-F1
#
_cell.length_a   1.000
_cell.length_b   1.000
_cell.length_c   1.000
_cell.angle_alpha   90.00
_cell.angle_beta   90.00
_cell.angle_gamma   90.00
#
_symmetry.space_group_name_H-M   'P 1'
#
loop_
_entity.id
_entity.type
_entity.pdbx_description
1 polymer ?
#
loop_
_entity_poly.entity_id
_entity_poly.type
_entity_poly.pdbx_seq_one_letter_code
_entity_poly.pdbx_strand_id
1 'polypeptide(L)' 'MADSYEFYCERADAAKAAAEGANLDNVRERELRAEKTWRGLAEQARKVKQAQERSRQEKEEAREQRNKSE' A
#
# COMPACT_ATOMS: atom_id res chain seq x y z
N MET A 1 7.95 11.28 3.66
CA MET A 1 7.65 10.05 4.43
C MET A 1 7.40 8.93 3.44
N ALA A 2 8.22 7.88 3.48
CA ALA A 2 8.32 6.82 2.49
C ALA A 2 7.40 5.61 2.79
N ASP A 3 6.20 5.87 3.34
CA ASP A 3 5.26 4.83 3.81
C ASP A 3 3.84 5.01 3.23
N SER A 4 3.70 5.69 2.10
CA SER A 4 2.39 5.84 1.45
C SER A 4 2.17 4.75 0.39
N TYR A 5 0.92 4.31 0.27
CA TYR A 5 0.47 3.44 -0.82
C TYR A 5 0.95 3.95 -2.19
N GLU A 6 0.82 5.24 -2.43
CA GLU A 6 1.21 5.92 -3.68
C GLU A 6 2.71 5.77 -3.96
N PHE A 7 3.57 5.95 -2.94
CA PHE A 7 5.01 5.76 -3.10
C PHE A 7 5.37 4.34 -3.53
N TYR A 8 4.76 3.33 -2.90
CA TYR A 8 5.00 1.94 -3.29
C TYR A 8 4.42 1.60 -4.67
N CYS A 9 3.31 2.22 -5.06
CA CYS A 9 2.77 2.12 -6.42
C CYS A 9 3.74 2.71 -7.46
N GLU A 10 4.23 3.92 -7.26
CA GLU A 10 5.20 4.57 -8.15
C GLU A 10 6.46 3.71 -8.33
N ARG A 11 6.96 3.13 -7.24
CA ARG A 11 8.11 2.21 -7.28
C ARG A 11 7.82 0.93 -8.04
N ALA A 12 6.62 0.37 -7.89
CA ALA A 12 6.19 -0.81 -8.65
C ALA A 12 6.11 -0.48 -10.14
N ASP A 13 5.51 0.64 -10.51
CA ASP A 13 5.36 1.07 -11.90
C ASP A 13 6.73 1.35 -12.54
N ALA A 14 7.65 1.98 -11.82
CA ALA A 14 9.02 2.18 -12.29
C ALA A 14 9.78 0.86 -12.51
N ALA A 15 9.63 -0.11 -11.60
CA ALA A 15 10.24 -1.44 -11.77
C ALA A 15 9.65 -2.19 -12.97
N LYS A 16 8.33 -2.09 -13.18
CA LYS A 16 7.67 -2.67 -14.36
C LYS A 16 8.20 -2.05 -15.66
N ALA A 17 8.30 -0.72 -15.73
CA ALA A 17 8.85 -0.05 -16.90
C ALA A 17 10.32 -0.45 -17.18
N ALA A 18 11.12 -0.63 -16.12
CA ALA A 18 12.49 -1.13 -16.24
C ALA A 18 12.54 -2.58 -16.75
N ALA A 19 11.61 -3.43 -16.32
CA ALA A 19 11.50 -4.81 -16.82
C ALA A 19 11.12 -4.85 -18.32
N GLU A 20 10.20 -3.99 -18.74
CA GLU A 20 9.76 -3.86 -20.14
C GLU A 20 10.91 -3.39 -21.05
N GLY A 21 11.76 -2.48 -20.57
CA GLY A 21 12.95 -2.01 -21.28
C GLY A 21 14.17 -2.93 -21.16
N ALA A 22 14.09 -4.03 -20.42
CA ALA A 22 15.24 -4.91 -20.18
C ALA A 22 15.55 -5.79 -21.40
N ASN A 23 16.78 -5.65 -21.91
CA ASN A 23 17.32 -6.46 -23.00
C ASN A 23 17.82 -7.85 -22.56
N LEU A 24 18.04 -8.04 -21.25
CA LEU A 24 18.48 -9.30 -20.69
C LEU A 24 17.39 -9.89 -19.79
N ASP A 25 17.13 -11.19 -19.95
CA ASP A 25 16.07 -11.88 -19.21
C ASP A 25 16.32 -11.87 -17.69
N ASN A 26 17.58 -12.00 -17.26
CA ASN A 26 17.94 -11.93 -15.84
C ASN A 26 17.65 -10.54 -15.21
N VAL A 27 17.79 -9.47 -15.99
CA VAL A 27 17.44 -8.10 -15.58
C VAL A 27 15.92 -7.97 -15.53
N ARG A 28 15.20 -8.44 -16.56
CA ARG A 28 13.74 -8.44 -16.59
C ARG A 28 13.16 -9.15 -15.37
N GLU A 29 13.64 -10.37 -15.08
CA GLU A 29 13.18 -11.14 -13.93
C GLU A 29 13.44 -10.44 -12.59
N ARG A 30 14.62 -9.81 -12.44
CA ARG A 30 14.95 -9.06 -11.23
C ARG A 30 13.98 -7.89 -11.03
N GLU A 31 13.71 -7.13 -12.09
CA GLU A 31 12.80 -5.99 -12.02
C GLU A 31 11.34 -6.43 -11.79
N LEU A 32 10.90 -7.55 -12.37
CA LEU A 32 9.57 -8.13 -12.08
C LEU A 32 9.44 -8.59 -10.61
N ARG A 33 10.51 -9.13 -10.01
CA ARG A 33 10.51 -9.46 -8.57
C ARG A 33 10.46 -8.19 -7.72
N ALA A 34 11.14 -7.13 -8.13
CA ALA A 34 11.07 -5.84 -7.47
C ALA A 34 9.65 -5.24 -7.56
N GLU A 35 9.03 -5.24 -8.75
CA GLU A 35 7.62 -4.83 -8.94
C GLU A 35 6.72 -5.58 -7.97
N LYS A 36 6.79 -6.92 -7.94
CA LYS A 36 5.96 -7.74 -7.06
C LYS A 36 6.12 -7.37 -5.60
N THR A 37 7.34 -7.07 -5.18
CA THR A 37 7.65 -6.65 -3.79
C THR A 37 7.01 -5.31 -3.49
N TRP A 38 7.16 -4.33 -4.37
CA TRP A 38 6.58 -2.99 -4.22
C TRP A 38 5.05 -3.03 -4.22
N ARG A 39 4.42 -3.83 -5.10
CA ARG A 39 2.97 -4.06 -5.08
C ARG A 39 2.49 -4.65 -3.75
N GLY A 40 3.21 -5.64 -3.22
CA GLY A 40 2.89 -6.24 -1.92
C GLY A 40 2.93 -5.22 -0.78
N LEU A 41 3.94 -4.35 -0.76
CA LEU A 41 4.05 -3.26 0.23
C LEU A 41 2.93 -2.22 0.07
N ALA A 42 2.58 -1.87 -1.17
CA ALA A 42 1.45 -0.99 -1.45
C ALA A 42 0.16 -1.55 -0.84
N GLU A 43 -0.16 -2.82 -1.13
CA GLU A 43 -1.35 -3.47 -0.58
C GLU A 43 -1.36 -3.49 0.96
N GLN A 44 -0.21 -3.75 1.60
CA GLN A 44 -0.08 -3.68 3.05
C GLN A 44 -0.36 -2.28 3.57
N ALA A 45 0.23 -1.25 2.98
CA ALA A 45 -0.02 0.15 3.35
C ALA A 45 -1.50 0.53 3.20
N ARG A 46 -2.17 0.05 2.14
CA ARG A 46 -3.61 0.24 1.94
C ARG A 46 -4.43 -0.43 3.04
N LYS A 47 -4.12 -1.68 3.39
CA LYS A 47 -4.80 -2.42 4.46
C LYS A 47 -4.65 -1.72 5.82
N VAL A 48 -3.45 -1.23 6.13
CA VAL A 48 -3.20 -0.47 7.36
C VAL A 48 -4.04 0.80 7.42
N LYS A 49 -4.09 1.59 6.34
CA LYS A 49 -4.93 2.79 6.28
C LYS A 49 -6.41 2.46 6.47
N GLN A 50 -6.92 1.42 5.82
CA GLN A 50 -8.31 0.99 5.97
C GLN A 50 -8.63 0.54 7.40
N ALA A 51 -7.72 -0.21 8.04
CA ALA A 51 -7.90 -0.64 9.43
C ALA A 51 -7.91 0.56 10.39
N GLN A 52 -7.06 1.56 10.16
CA GLN A 52 -7.04 2.79 10.94
C GLN A 52 -8.35 3.58 10.81
N GLU A 53 -8.88 3.70 9.59
CA GLU A 53 -10.15 4.39 9.34
C GLU A 53 -11.32 3.70 10.04
N ARG A 54 -11.42 2.38 9.93
CA ARG A 54 -12.44 1.58 10.65
C ARG A 54 -12.34 1.77 12.16
N SER A 55 -11.14 1.65 12.73
CA SER A 55 -10.94 1.83 14.17
C SER A 55 -11.29 3.25 14.64
N ARG A 56 -11.11 4.27 13.78
CA ARG A 56 -11.55 5.64 14.11
C ARG A 56 -13.07 5.75 14.13
N GLN A 57 -13.74 5.18 13.12
CA GLN A 57 -15.21 5.16 13.06
C GLN A 57 -15.81 4.44 14.27
N GLU A 58 -15.32 3.25 14.60
CA GLU A 58 -15.78 2.48 15.77
C GLU A 58 -15.62 3.27 17.08
N LYS A 59 -14.51 3.98 17.25
CA LYS A 59 -14.27 4.82 18.44
C LYS A 59 -15.20 6.03 18.49
N GLU A 60 -15.48 6.64 17.36
CA GLU A 60 -16.38 7.79 17.25
C GLU A 60 -17.83 7.35 17.55
N GLU A 61 -18.29 6.25 16.96
CA GLU A 61 -19.58 5.64 17.25
C GLU A 61 -19.73 5.25 18.73
N ALA A 62 -18.71 4.63 19.33
CA ALA A 62 -18.71 4.29 20.75
C ALA A 62 -18.79 5.53 21.64
N ARG A 63 -18.15 6.64 21.24
CA ARG A 63 -18.20 7.91 21.96
C ARG A 63 -19.56 8.57 21.84
N GLU A 64 -20.18 8.54 20.67
CA GLU A 64 -21.54 9.04 20.46
C GLU A 64 -22.59 8.23 21.22
N GLN A 65 -22.47 6.89 21.23
CA GLN A 65 -23.37 6.03 21.99
C GLN A 65 -23.27 6.28 23.50
N ARG A 66 -22.04 6.48 24.01
CA ARG A 66 -21.81 6.85 25.40
C ARG A 66 -22.45 8.19 25.75
N ASN A 67 -22.25 9.22 24.93
CA ASN A 67 -22.82 10.56 25.16
C ASN A 67 -24.36 10.60 25.07
N LYS A 68 -25.00 9.70 24.31
CA LYS A 68 -26.47 9.59 24.25
C LYS A 68 -27.08 8.86 25.45
N SER A 69 -26.26 8.18 26.25
CA SER A 69 -26.68 7.36 27.39
C SER A 69 -26.50 8.07 28.75
N GLU A 70 -25.91 9.27 28.76
CA GLU A 70 -25.77 10.18 29.90
C GLU A 70 -26.82 11.30 29.83
#